data_AF-A0A9D1LV86-F1
#
_entry.id   AF-A0A9D1LV86-F1
#
_cell.length_a   1.000
_cell.length_b   1.000
_cell.length_c   1.000
_cell.angle_alpha   90.00
_cell.angle_beta   90.00
_cell.angle_gamma   90.00
#
_symmetry.space_group_name_H-M   'P 1'
#
loop_
_entity.id
_entity.type
_entity.pdbx_description
1 polymer ?
#
loop_
_entity_poly.entity_id
_entity_poly.type
_entity_poly.pdbx_seq_one_letter_code
_entity_poly.pdbx_strand_id
1 'polypeptide(L)' 'MEQEKTGKIVITLEEYRVKRGISKNKIVLHANVQRTQLQNYLHNRVARVDLGVLARICQYLQCDIGDIMKYVEE' A
#
# COMPACT_ATOMS: atom_id res chain seq x y z
N MET A 1 15.95 19.58 -24.62
CA MET A 1 16.11 18.34 -23.85
C MET A 1 15.11 18.42 -22.72
N GLU A 2 13.92 17.89 -22.92
CA GLU A 2 12.93 17.78 -21.85
C GLU A 2 13.47 16.80 -20.81
N GLN A 3 13.61 17.28 -19.58
CA GLN A 3 13.93 16.41 -18.46
C GLN A 3 12.71 15.51 -18.25
N GLU A 4 12.83 14.22 -18.57
CA GLU A 4 11.87 13.21 -18.17
C GLU A 4 11.80 13.23 -16.64
N LYS A 5 10.75 13.84 -16.09
CA LYS A 5 10.42 13.74 -14.67
C LYS A 5 10.10 12.27 -14.38
N THR A 6 11.10 11.52 -13.96
CA THR A 6 10.90 10.18 -13.44
C THR A 6 10.30 10.33 -12.05
N GLY A 7 9.12 9.78 -11.80
CA GLY A 7 8.55 9.74 -10.46
C GLY A 7 8.26 8.31 -10.06
N LYS A 8 8.16 8.07 -8.75
CA LYS A 8 7.95 6.74 -8.18
C LYS A 8 6.63 6.65 -7.45
N ILE A 9 6.01 5.47 -7.51
CA ILE A 9 4.85 5.15 -6.69
C ILE A 9 5.34 4.69 -5.32
N VAL A 10 4.91 5.40 -4.28
CA VAL A 10 5.17 5.08 -2.88
C VAL A 10 3.86 4.70 -2.20
N ILE A 11 3.84 3.50 -1.65
CA ILE A 11 2.80 2.97 -0.78
C ILE A 11 3.01 3.54 0.63
N THR A 12 2.02 4.28 1.11
CA THR A 12 1.95 4.89 2.45
C THR A 12 1.05 4.10 3.41
N LEU A 13 0.75 2.85 3.06
CA LEU A 13 -0.10 1.93 3.82
C LEU A 13 0.34 1.81 5.31
N GLU A 14 1.64 1.84 5.60
CA GLU A 14 2.13 1.73 6.98
C GLU A 14 1.73 2.96 7.81
N GLU A 15 1.94 4.15 7.28
CA GLU A 15 1.53 5.40 7.91
C GLU A 15 0.01 5.44 8.13
N TYR A 16 -0.75 5.08 7.09
CA TYR A 16 -2.21 5.06 7.14
C TYR A 16 -2.73 4.10 8.21
N ARG A 17 -2.17 2.89 8.24
CA ARG A 17 -2.50 1.86 9.23
C ARG A 17 -2.20 2.31 10.66
N VAL A 18 -1.04 2.93 10.89
CA VAL A 18 -0.62 3.42 12.22
C VAL A 18 -1.54 4.54 12.68
N LYS A 19 -1.87 5.50 11.80
CA LYS A 19 -2.82 6.58 12.11
C LYS A 19 -4.19 6.07 12.54
N ARG A 20 -4.66 4.96 11.96
CA ARG A 20 -5.94 4.32 12.32
C ARG A 20 -5.84 3.27 13.44
N GLY A 21 -4.66 2.99 13.97
CA GLY A 21 -4.48 1.98 15.03
C GLY A 21 -4.79 0.55 14.59
N ILE A 22 -4.64 0.24 13.30
CA ILE A 22 -5.02 -1.07 12.75
C ILE A 22 -3.88 -2.09 12.92
N SER A 23 -4.19 -3.33 13.27
CA SER A 23 -3.20 -4.39 13.45
C SER A 23 -2.80 -5.07 12.13
N LYS A 24 -1.49 -5.30 11.92
CA LYS A 24 -0.91 -6.02 10.76
C LYS A 24 -1.62 -7.36 10.56
N ASN A 25 -1.83 -8.11 11.64
CA ASN A 25 -2.49 -9.42 11.60
C ASN A 25 -3.94 -9.36 11.13
N LYS A 26 -4.69 -8.30 11.46
CA LYS A 26 -6.07 -8.18 10.99
C LYS A 26 -6.11 -7.97 9.47
N ILE A 27 -5.20 -7.16 8.94
CA ILE A 27 -5.09 -6.96 7.48
C ILE A 27 -4.72 -8.27 6.77
N VAL A 28 -3.75 -9.03 7.28
CA VAL A 28 -3.37 -10.35 6.74
C VAL A 28 -4.59 -11.27 6.65
N LEU A 29 -5.38 -11.33 7.72
CA LEU A 29 -6.57 -12.18 7.81
C LEU A 29 -7.69 -11.72 6.85
N HIS A 30 -8.01 -10.43 6.83
CA HIS A 30 -9.13 -9.89 6.05
C HIS A 30 -8.80 -9.72 4.57
N ALA A 31 -7.59 -9.25 4.25
CA ALA A 31 -7.18 -9.09 2.87
C ALA A 31 -6.74 -10.40 2.22
N ASN A 32 -6.72 -11.51 2.97
CA ASN A 32 -6.24 -12.82 2.53
C ASN A 32 -4.92 -12.67 1.74
N VAL A 33 -3.96 -12.03 2.42
CA VAL A 33 -2.58 -11.81 1.97
C VAL A 33 -1.63 -12.50 2.91
N GLN A 34 -0.49 -12.98 2.41
CA GLN A 34 0.56 -13.45 3.31
C GLN A 34 1.20 -12.30 4.09
N ARG A 35 1.67 -12.58 5.30
CA ARG A 35 2.37 -11.61 6.16
C ARG A 35 3.58 -10.98 5.46
N THR A 36 4.34 -11.77 4.71
CA THR A 36 5.50 -11.30 3.93
C THR A 36 5.07 -10.35 2.81
N GLN A 37 3.98 -10.67 2.11
CA GLN A 37 3.40 -9.77 1.10
C GLN A 37 3.00 -8.45 1.74
N LEU A 38 2.24 -8.48 2.84
CA LEU A 38 1.85 -7.26 3.55
C LEU A 38 3.08 -6.46 4.01
N GLN A 39 4.13 -7.11 4.53
CA GLN A 39 5.38 -6.40 4.87
C GLN A 39 6.00 -5.72 3.65
N ASN A 40 6.01 -6.39 2.49
CA ASN A 40 6.51 -5.77 1.26
C ASN A 40 5.68 -4.55 0.85
N TYR A 41 4.35 -4.59 0.99
CA TYR A 41 3.48 -3.42 0.80
C TYR A 41 3.82 -2.30 1.77
N LEU A 42 4.03 -2.61 3.05
CA LEU A 42 4.37 -1.62 4.10
C LEU A 42 5.75 -1.00 3.89
N HIS A 43 6.72 -1.78 3.39
CA HIS A 43 8.10 -1.35 3.18
C HIS A 43 8.40 -0.90 1.74
N ASN A 44 7.39 -0.77 0.86
CA ASN A 44 7.61 -0.43 -0.55
C ASN A 44 8.54 -1.38 -1.31
N ARG A 45 8.63 -2.65 -0.86
CA ARG A 45 9.48 -3.69 -1.48
C ARG A 45 8.70 -4.59 -2.44
N VAL A 46 7.48 -4.21 -2.79
CA VAL A 46 6.62 -4.99 -3.67
C VAL A 46 7.01 -4.75 -5.13
N ALA A 47 7.45 -5.81 -5.81
CA ALA A 47 7.81 -5.74 -7.23
C ALA A 47 6.59 -5.74 -8.17
N ARG A 48 5.47 -6.33 -7.73
CA ARG A 48 4.21 -6.38 -8.46
C ARG A 48 3.04 -6.19 -7.51
N VAL A 49 2.19 -5.22 -7.84
CA VAL A 49 1.02 -4.91 -7.04
C VAL A 49 -0.20 -5.60 -7.64
N ASP A 50 -0.90 -6.36 -6.80
CA ASP A 50 -2.14 -7.03 -7.17
C ASP A 50 -3.33 -6.14 -6.80
N LEU A 51 -4.12 -5.74 -7.81
CA LEU A 51 -5.26 -4.85 -7.61
C LEU A 51 -6.36 -5.50 -6.73
N GLY A 52 -6.51 -6.82 -6.77
CA GLY A 52 -7.47 -7.54 -5.93
C GLY A 52 -7.04 -7.58 -4.47
N VAL A 53 -5.75 -7.68 -4.19
CA VAL A 53 -5.17 -7.48 -2.85
C VAL A 53 -5.45 -6.06 -2.36
N LEU A 54 -5.13 -5.05 -3.16
CA LEU A 54 -5.37 -3.65 -2.81
C LEU A 54 -6.85 -3.39 -2.53
N ALA A 55 -7.76 -3.86 -3.40
CA ALA A 55 -9.19 -3.67 -3.20
C ALA A 55 -9.68 -4.24 -1.86
N ARG A 56 -9.23 -5.45 -1.48
CA ARG A 56 -9.55 -6.05 -0.18
C ARG A 56 -8.96 -5.28 1.00
N ILE A 57 -7.72 -4.79 0.84
CA ILE A 57 -7.05 -3.94 1.83
C ILE A 57 -7.84 -2.63 2.00
N CYS A 58 -8.18 -1.94 0.92
CA CYS A 58 -8.98 -0.71 0.91
C CYS A 58 -10.36 -0.92 1.51
N GLN A 59 -11.04 -2.02 1.15
CA GLN A 59 -12.34 -2.38 1.71
C GLN A 59 -12.27 -2.59 3.23
N TYR A 60 -11.24 -3.28 3.71
CA TYR A 60 -11.03 -3.50 5.15
C TYR A 60 -10.67 -2.21 5.89
N LEU A 61 -9.83 -1.38 5.28
CA LEU A 61 -9.35 -0.11 5.85
C LEU A 61 -10.35 1.03 5.72
N GLN A 62 -11.42 0.83 4.93
CA GLN A 62 -12.33 1.87 4.45
C GLN A 62 -11.54 3.11 3.99
N CYS A 63 -10.60 2.88 3.07
CA CYS A 63 -9.73 3.91 2.52
C CYS A 63 -9.82 3.93 1.00
N ASP A 64 -9.44 5.06 0.41
CA ASP A 64 -9.26 5.13 -1.04
C ASP A 64 -7.86 4.66 -1.43
N ILE A 65 -7.64 4.39 -2.72
CA ILE A 65 -6.32 4.05 -3.22
C ILE A 65 -5.32 5.21 -3.02
N GLY A 66 -5.77 6.46 -3.15
CA GLY A 66 -4.93 7.65 -2.94
C GLY A 66 -4.47 7.85 -1.49
N ASP A 67 -5.14 7.22 -0.52
CA ASP A 67 -4.73 7.26 0.89
C ASP A 67 -3.52 6.36 1.16
N ILE A 68 -3.40 5.25 0.43
CA ILE A 68 -2.38 4.22 0.66
C ILE A 68 -1.32 4.18 -0.43
N MET A 69 -1.51 4.87 -1.55
CA MET A 69 -0.54 5.02 -2.64
C MET A 69 -0.45 6.46 -3.08
N LYS A 70 0.77 6.95 -3.27
CA LYS A 70 1.04 8.30 -3.76
C LYS A 70 2.13 8.26 -4.81
N TYR A 71 1.96 9.08 -5.82
CA TYR A 71 3.03 9.40 -6.76
C TYR A 71 3.93 10.48 -6.15
N VAL A 72 5.24 10.26 -6.22
CA VAL A 72 6.26 11.21 -5.77
C VAL A 72 7.14 11.56 -6.96
N GLU A 73 7.13 12.82 -7.36
CA GLU A 73 8.04 13.39 -8.37
C GLU A 73 9.48 13.43 -7.81
N GLU A 74 10.48 13.01 -8.58
CA GLU A 74 11.91 13.28 -8.32
C GLU A 74 12.44 14.44 -9.18
#